data_AF-A0A2S2N681-F1
#
_entry.id   AF-A0A2S2N681-F1
#
_cell.length_a   1.000
_cell.length_b   1.000
_cell.length_c   1.000
_cell.angle_alpha   90.00
_cell.angle_beta   90.00
_cell.angle_gamma   90.00
#
_symmetry.space_group_name_H-M   'P 1'
#
loop_
_entity.id
_entity.type
_entity.pdbx_description
1 polymer ?
#
loop_
_entity_poly.entity_id
_entity_poly.type
_entity_poly.pdbx_seq_one_letter_code
_entity_poly.pdbx_strand_id
1 'polypeptide(L)'
;MILIRKAVFIVNTFLLCVLSVFNIYFTNGDMTIVDVKEFEYGGDIFFEITHPPELQYTYRIRPAKSFGIPFDKENFPAKKTKLVLVDPQHGCEMPKNAKQLQGNVAFVKRGVCSFLKK
;
A
#
# COMPACT_ATOMS: atom_id res chain seq x y z
N MET A 1 -46.03 -23.35 10.72
CA MET A 1 -45.68 -22.06 10.08
C MET A 1 -44.58 -21.28 10.82
N ILE A 2 -44.55 -21.25 12.16
CA ILE A 2 -43.54 -20.52 12.96
C ILE A 2 -42.11 -21.08 12.83
N LEU A 3 -41.96 -22.40 12.71
CA LEU A 3 -40.65 -23.06 12.58
C LEU A 3 -39.91 -22.68 11.28
N ILE A 4 -40.65 -22.56 10.18
CA ILE A 4 -40.12 -22.17 8.86
C ILE A 4 -39.64 -20.71 8.89
N ARG A 5 -40.41 -19.80 9.53
CA ARG A 5 -40.01 -18.39 9.67
C ARG A 5 -38.73 -18.23 10.50
N LYS A 6 -38.58 -19.00 11.59
CA LYS A 6 -37.35 -19.01 12.39
C LYS A 6 -36.15 -19.56 11.61
N ALA A 7 -36.34 -20.65 10.87
CA ALA A 7 -35.28 -21.23 10.03
C ALA A 7 -34.82 -20.25 8.93
N VAL A 8 -35.76 -19.60 8.23
CA VAL A 8 -35.44 -18.58 7.22
C VAL A 8 -34.67 -17.40 7.82
N PHE A 9 -35.06 -16.96 9.02
CA PHE A 9 -34.35 -15.87 9.71
C PHE A 9 -32.91 -16.26 10.06
N ILE A 10 -32.71 -17.46 10.61
CA ILE A 10 -31.38 -17.98 10.97
C ILE A 10 -30.49 -18.11 9.72
N VAL A 11 -31.01 -18.68 8.63
CA VAL A 11 -30.26 -18.85 7.38
C VAL A 11 -29.89 -17.49 6.78
N ASN A 12 -30.82 -16.53 6.76
CA ASN A 12 -30.55 -15.19 6.23
C ASN A 12 -29.53 -14.42 7.08
N THR A 13 -29.62 -14.51 8.41
CA THR A 13 -28.63 -13.91 9.31
C THR A 13 -27.26 -14.56 9.13
N PHE A 14 -27.19 -15.89 9.00
CA PHE A 14 -25.93 -16.58 8.74
C PHE A 14 -25.32 -16.16 7.39
N LEU A 15 -26.13 -16.06 6.34
CA LEU A 15 -25.68 -15.60 5.02
C LEU A 15 -25.14 -14.16 5.07
N LEU A 16 -25.84 -13.25 5.77
CA LEU A 16 -25.37 -11.88 5.98
C LEU A 16 -24.02 -11.83 6.73
N CYS A 17 -23.86 -12.65 7.76
CA CYS A 17 -22.58 -12.76 8.48
C CYS A 17 -21.46 -13.24 7.56
N VAL A 18 -21.68 -14.29 6.76
CA VAL A 18 -20.68 -14.81 5.82
C VAL A 18 -20.29 -13.75 4.80
N LEU A 19 -21.26 -13.04 4.21
CA LEU A 19 -21.00 -11.96 3.26
C LEU A 19 -20.21 -10.81 3.89
N SER A 20 -20.50 -10.44 5.15
CA SER A 20 -19.76 -9.39 5.85
C SER A 20 -18.29 -9.77 6.11
N VAL A 21 -18.03 -11.02 6.52
CA VAL A 21 -16.67 -11.53 6.74
C VAL A 21 -15.89 -11.57 5.43
N PHE A 22 -16.50 -12.06 4.34
CA PHE A 22 -15.87 -12.05 3.02
C PHE A 22 -15.54 -10.64 2.54
N ASN A 23 -16.42 -9.66 2.76
CA ASN A 23 -16.18 -8.27 2.37
C ASN A 23 -15.01 -7.64 3.16
N ILE A 24 -14.92 -7.92 4.47
CA ILE A 24 -13.80 -7.50 5.32
C ILE A 24 -12.49 -8.16 4.84
N TYR A 25 -12.52 -9.44 4.46
CA TYR A 25 -11.34 -10.12 3.91
C TYR A 25 -10.90 -9.51 2.58
N PHE A 26 -11.84 -9.21 1.69
CA PHE A 26 -11.53 -8.64 0.38
C PHE A 26 -10.99 -7.21 0.49
N THR A 27 -11.55 -6.39 1.38
CA THR A 27 -11.10 -5.00 1.59
C THR A 27 -9.74 -4.89 2.28
N ASN A 28 -9.33 -5.90 3.06
CA ASN A 28 -8.02 -5.94 3.70
C ASN A 28 -6.94 -6.68 2.87
N GLY A 29 -7.32 -7.32 1.76
CA GLY A 29 -6.48 -8.26 1.01
C GLY A 29 -5.42 -7.61 0.11
N ASP A 30 -5.64 -6.39 -0.37
CA ASP A 30 -4.77 -5.78 -1.38
C ASP A 30 -3.62 -5.00 -0.73
N MET A 31 -2.76 -5.71 0.00
CA MET A 31 -1.50 -5.14 0.48
C MET A 31 -0.42 -5.27 -0.59
N THR A 32 0.01 -4.14 -1.15
CA THR A 32 1.19 -4.10 -2.01
C THR A 32 2.45 -4.02 -1.16
N ILE A 33 3.33 -5.01 -1.30
CA ILE A 33 4.59 -5.11 -0.56
C ILE A 33 5.75 -4.84 -1.51
N VAL A 34 6.69 -4.02 -1.05
CA VAL A 34 7.78 -3.50 -1.86
C VAL A 34 9.13 -3.63 -1.16
N ASP A 35 10.14 -3.91 -1.97
CA ASP A 35 11.54 -3.95 -1.57
C ASP A 35 12.32 -2.90 -2.36
N VAL A 36 13.27 -2.22 -1.71
CA VAL A 36 14.15 -1.26 -2.36
C VAL A 36 15.56 -1.83 -2.35
N LYS A 37 16.16 -2.04 -3.53
CA LYS A 37 17.48 -2.65 -3.67
C LYS A 37 18.41 -1.66 -4.36
N GLU A 38 19.50 -1.29 -3.68
CA GLU A 38 20.63 -0.60 -4.29
C GLU A 38 21.58 -1.65 -4.88
N PHE A 39 21.97 -1.48 -6.15
CA PHE A 39 22.99 -2.32 -6.78
C PHE A 39 24.31 -1.56 -6.89
N GLU A 40 25.39 -2.21 -6.46
CA GLU A 40 26.74 -1.63 -6.37
C GLU A 40 27.33 -1.23 -7.74
N TYR A 41 26.82 -1.78 -8.85
CA TYR A 41 27.26 -1.42 -10.19
C TYR A 41 26.45 -0.26 -10.77
N GLY A 42 26.96 0.96 -10.64
CA GLY A 42 26.47 2.15 -11.36
C GLY A 42 25.53 3.08 -10.57
N GLY A 43 25.31 2.83 -9.28
CA GLY A 43 24.47 3.69 -8.43
C GLY A 43 22.99 3.68 -8.81
N ASP A 44 22.56 2.66 -9.56
CA ASP A 44 21.17 2.47 -9.92
C ASP A 44 20.40 1.84 -8.75
N ILE A 45 19.28 2.47 -8.41
CA ILE A 45 18.39 1.99 -7.36
C ILE A 45 17.18 1.37 -8.03
N PHE A 46 16.76 0.23 -7.49
CA PHE A 46 15.60 -0.51 -7.97
C PHE A 46 14.54 -0.61 -6.89
N PHE A 47 13.31 -0.48 -7.32
CA PHE A 47 12.11 -0.65 -6.52
C PHE A 47 11.38 -1.87 -7.06
N GLU A 48 11.22 -2.90 -6.25
CA GLU A 48 10.55 -4.14 -6.62
C GLU A 48 9.22 -4.26 -5.89
N ILE A 49 8.14 -4.42 -6.65
CA ILE A 49 6.88 -4.91 -6.09
C ILE A 49 7.03 -6.42 -5.94
N THR A 50 6.98 -6.93 -4.73
CA THR A 50 7.10 -8.37 -4.45
C THR A 50 5.74 -9.06 -4.33
N HIS A 51 4.72 -8.31 -3.90
CA HIS A 51 3.35 -8.79 -3.78
C HIS A 51 2.37 -7.67 -4.16
N PRO A 52 1.22 -8.01 -4.77
CA PRO A 52 0.83 -9.37 -5.15
C PRO A 52 1.54 -9.85 -6.45
N PRO A 53 1.60 -11.17 -6.73
CA PRO A 53 2.37 -11.73 -7.84
C PRO A 53 1.99 -11.16 -9.22
N GLU A 54 0.73 -10.80 -9.44
CA GLU A 54 0.24 -10.21 -10.68
C GLU A 54 0.79 -8.80 -10.96
N LEU A 55 1.25 -8.10 -9.93
CA LEU A 55 1.90 -6.78 -10.03
C LEU A 55 3.42 -6.88 -9.82
N GLN A 56 3.97 -8.09 -9.67
CA GLN A 56 5.38 -8.28 -9.36
C GLN A 56 6.26 -7.79 -10.51
N TYR A 57 7.05 -6.76 -10.23
CA TYR A 57 7.95 -6.17 -11.21
C TYR A 57 9.05 -5.34 -10.54
N THR A 58 10.20 -5.26 -11.20
CA THR A 58 11.35 -4.48 -10.75
C THR A 58 11.49 -3.22 -11.59
N TYR A 59 11.24 -2.07 -10.96
CA TYR A 59 11.34 -0.75 -11.55
C TYR A 59 12.69 -0.12 -11.24
N ARG A 60 13.38 0.40 -12.26
CA ARG A 60 14.55 1.26 -12.05
C ARG A 60 14.07 2.65 -11.63
N ILE A 61 14.59 3.17 -10.53
CA ILE A 61 14.29 4.51 -10.03
C ILE A 61 15.55 5.38 -10.04
N ARG A 62 15.33 6.69 -10.15
CA ARG A 62 16.39 7.70 -10.06
C ARG A 62 16.07 8.57 -8.83
N PRO A 63 16.92 8.59 -7.80
CA PRO A 63 16.71 9.44 -6.65
C PRO A 63 16.82 10.91 -7.08
N ALA A 64 16.17 11.81 -6.33
CA ALA A 64 16.32 13.22 -6.55
C ALA A 64 17.76 13.66 -6.26
N LYS A 65 18.31 14.54 -7.10
CA LYS A 65 19.71 14.98 -6.98
C LYS A 65 19.95 15.89 -5.76
N SER A 66 18.96 16.69 -5.38
CA SER A 66 19.15 17.83 -4.48
C SER A 66 18.29 17.79 -3.21
N PHE A 67 17.49 16.76 -3.00
CA PHE A 67 16.62 16.63 -1.83
C PHE A 67 16.29 15.17 -1.51
N GLY A 68 15.85 14.93 -0.28
CA GLY A 68 15.62 13.58 0.25
C GLY A 68 16.83 13.03 1.01
N ILE A 69 16.71 11.80 1.49
CA ILE A 69 17.79 11.06 2.15
C ILE A 69 18.49 10.13 1.15
N PRO A 70 19.78 9.84 1.33
CA PRO A 70 20.46 8.77 0.61
C PRO A 70 19.75 7.42 0.83
N PHE A 71 19.72 6.58 -0.21
CA PHE A 71 19.20 5.22 -0.13
C PHE A 71 20.30 4.25 0.31
N ASP A 72 20.85 4.45 1.50
CA ASP A 72 21.84 3.53 2.09
C ASP A 72 21.16 2.45 2.96
N LYS A 73 21.89 1.37 3.24
CA LYS A 73 21.39 0.23 4.03
C LYS A 73 21.13 0.58 5.50
N GLU A 74 21.69 1.69 6.01
CA GLU A 74 21.56 2.13 7.40
C GLU A 74 20.29 2.96 7.63
N ASN A 75 19.94 3.84 6.69
CA ASN A 75 18.76 4.71 6.80
C ASN A 75 17.50 4.10 6.17
N PHE A 76 17.64 3.10 5.29
CA PHE A 76 16.50 2.43 4.65
C PHE A 76 16.43 0.93 5.03
N PRO A 77 15.52 0.52 5.94
CA PRO A 77 15.26 -0.89 6.22
C PRO A 77 14.52 -1.51 5.02
N ALA A 78 15.31 -1.98 4.06
CA ALA A 78 14.95 -2.25 2.67
C ALA A 78 14.07 -3.49 2.37
N LYS A 79 13.44 -4.12 3.37
CA LYS A 79 12.71 -5.39 3.16
C LYS A 79 11.29 -5.36 3.70
N LYS A 80 10.35 -5.72 2.83
CA LYS A 80 8.91 -5.95 3.06
C LYS A 80 8.17 -4.72 3.59
N THR A 81 8.40 -3.57 2.98
CA THR A 81 7.67 -2.34 3.33
C THR A 81 6.35 -2.29 2.56
N LYS A 82 5.30 -1.67 3.12
CA LYS A 82 4.04 -1.48 2.38
C LYS A 82 4.13 -0.27 1.46
N LEU A 83 3.55 -0.38 0.28
CA LEU A 83 3.26 0.76 -0.58
C LEU A 83 1.85 1.27 -0.27
N VAL A 84 1.75 2.45 0.33
CA VAL A 84 0.50 3.00 0.85
C VAL A 84 0.09 4.22 0.04
N LEU A 85 -1.09 4.18 -0.57
CA LEU A 85 -1.67 5.33 -1.28
C LEU A 85 -1.93 6.48 -0.31
N VAL A 86 -1.42 7.67 -0.61
CA VAL A 86 -1.66 8.86 0.21
C VAL A 86 -3.09 9.37 0.01
N ASP A 87 -3.72 9.84 1.09
CA ASP A 87 -5.01 10.54 1.06
C ASP A 87 -4.85 11.98 1.60
N PRO A 88 -5.02 13.03 0.78
CA PRO A 88 -5.44 13.02 -0.61
C PRO A 88 -4.34 12.56 -1.58
N GLN A 89 -4.73 11.93 -2.69
CA GLN A 89 -3.80 11.29 -3.64
C GLN A 89 -2.68 12.19 -4.18
N HIS A 90 -2.87 13.51 -4.20
CA HIS A 90 -1.87 14.46 -4.67
C HIS A 90 -0.79 14.79 -3.64
N GLY A 91 -1.01 14.51 -2.35
CA GLY A 91 -0.03 14.72 -1.28
C GLY A 91 0.41 16.17 -1.07
N CYS A 92 -0.39 17.16 -1.47
CA CYS A 92 0.00 18.58 -1.34
C CYS A 92 -0.39 19.19 0.02
N GLU A 93 -1.06 18.40 0.86
CA GLU A 93 -1.66 18.77 2.14
C GLU A 93 -1.35 17.66 3.16
N MET A 94 -1.63 17.93 4.43
CA MET A 94 -1.40 16.95 5.50
C MET A 94 -2.18 15.64 5.22
N PRO A 95 -1.52 14.48 5.15
CA PRO A 95 -2.20 13.23 4.86
C PRO A 95 -3.21 12.84 5.94
N LYS A 96 -4.43 12.49 5.53
CA LYS A 96 -5.49 11.96 6.41
C LYS A 96 -5.14 10.58 6.94
N ASN A 97 -4.37 9.81 6.18
CA ASN A 97 -3.91 8.47 6.55
C ASN A 97 -2.46 8.45 7.07
N ALA A 98 -1.99 9.53 7.69
CA ALA A 98 -0.62 9.65 8.23
C ALA A 98 -0.17 8.44 9.09
N LYS A 99 -1.09 7.87 9.89
CA LYS A 99 -0.81 6.67 10.70
C LYS A 99 -0.42 5.44 9.87
N GLN A 100 -0.98 5.30 8.66
CA GLN A 100 -0.66 4.19 7.76
C GLN A 100 0.64 4.45 7.00
N LEU A 101 0.98 5.72 6.76
CA LEU A 101 2.20 6.13 6.06
C LEU A 101 3.46 5.98 6.93
N GLN A 102 3.32 6.04 8.25
CA GLN A 102 4.46 5.95 9.16
C GLN A 102 5.22 4.63 8.97
N GLY A 103 6.50 4.73 8.61
CA GLY A 103 7.38 3.58 8.36
C GLY A 103 7.11 2.84 7.04
N ASN A 104 6.23 3.36 6.18
CA ASN A 104 5.87 2.77 4.89
C ASN A 104 6.24 3.69 3.72
N VAL A 105 6.24 3.14 2.49
CA VAL A 105 6.48 3.92 1.27
C VAL A 105 5.17 4.59 0.85
N ALA A 106 5.18 5.91 0.76
CA ALA A 106 4.03 6.69 0.30
C ALA A 106 3.90 6.64 -1.24
N PHE A 107 2.74 6.23 -1.74
CA PHE A 107 2.39 6.28 -3.16
C PHE A 107 1.58 7.53 -3.45
N VAL A 108 2.17 8.45 -4.22
CA VAL A 108 1.60 9.79 -4.48
C VAL A 108 1.38 10.00 -5.98
N LYS A 109 0.19 10.47 -6.34
CA LYS A 109 -0.14 10.84 -7.71
C LYS A 109 0.58 12.12 -8.11
N ARG A 110 1.19 12.11 -9.30
CA ARG A 110 1.85 13.28 -9.89
C ARG A 110 0.83 14.36 -10.27
N GLY A 111 1.21 15.63 -10.05
CA GLY A 111 0.43 16.81 -10.42
C GLY A 111 0.11 17.71 -9.22
N VAL A 112 -0.59 18.81 -9.49
CA VAL A 112 -1.11 19.84 -8.55
C VAL A 112 -0.03 20.69 -7.87
N CYS A 113 1.00 20.07 -7.30
CA CYS A 113 2.13 20.73 -6.65
C CYS A 113 3.48 20.10 -7.04
N SER A 114 4.58 20.77 -6.69
CA SER A 114 5.95 20.32 -6.97
C SER A 114 6.35 19.09 -6.14
N PHE A 115 7.36 18.34 -6.59
CA PHE A 115 7.87 17.18 -5.83
C PHE A 115 8.40 17.55 -4.45
N LEU A 116 9.02 18.72 -4.30
CA LEU A 116 9.53 19.20 -3.01
C LEU A 116 8.41 19.53 -2.01
N LYS A 117 7.20 19.82 -2.51
CA LYS A 117 6.05 20.18 -1.67
C LYS A 117 5.28 18.96 -1.18
N LYS A 118 5.39 17.83 -1.88
CA LYS A 118 4.78 16.55 -1.49
C LYS A 118 5.49 15.97 -0.27
#